data_AF-A0A6G0U4X1-F1
#
_entry.id   AF-A0A6G0U4X1-F1
#
_cell.length_a   1.000
_cell.length_b   1.000
_cell.length_c   1.000
_cell.angle_alpha   90.00
_cell.angle_beta   90.00
_cell.angle_gamma   90.00
#
_symmetry.space_group_name_H-M   'P 1'
#
loop_
_entity.id
_entity.type
_entity.pdbx_description
1 polymer ?
#
loop_
_entity_poly.entity_id
_entity_poly.type
_entity_poly.pdbx_seq_one_letter_code
_entity_poly.pdbx_strand_id
1 'polypeptide(L)'
;MPESDILDINPPFETDSKITKIEYHSYTPYTTSFNNNDEIRISIQQTDVYPYLNESFIYLEGQVSDAGKVKLTNNGFSYLFEQIRLEINGIEVDSTRLLGITSSLKGYLSGAPDNYNCYENAGRIFKNSSNLANSNGEFSACISLKYWLGLFEDFKKILVNSRLELILTRSHSDLNALKVITRGSTNSGKVVLNKIVWKVPHITVDDEERLKLLYLIEKEKSLFIPLQKGRTNSLEKDCGVFDHCYITNVKVFLNSIVYPYDNLNLDFAKNNFTLLYDMYTSFQESYYVKSIRNPILSPSTFLTHAPIIVIDTSKQNDSATATY
;
A
#
# COMPACT_ATOMS: atom_id res chain seq x y z
N MET A 1 -7.98 52.20 14.80
CA MET A 1 -7.33 51.17 15.62
C MET A 1 -7.49 49.86 14.88
N PRO A 2 -6.43 49.05 14.69
CA PRO A 2 -6.59 47.74 14.08
C PRO A 2 -7.34 46.85 15.09
N GLU A 3 -8.47 46.31 14.68
CA GLU A 3 -9.14 45.24 15.43
C GLU A 3 -8.18 44.06 15.48
N SER A 4 -7.93 43.58 16.70
CA SER A 4 -7.02 42.47 16.95
C SER A 4 -7.71 41.15 16.56
N ASP A 5 -7.28 40.55 15.45
CA ASP A 5 -7.57 39.16 15.04
C ASP A 5 -6.94 38.11 15.98
N ILE A 6 -6.72 38.45 17.26
CA ILE A 6 -6.01 37.59 18.22
C ILE A 6 -6.93 36.49 18.77
N LEU A 7 -8.26 36.69 18.76
CA LEU A 7 -9.20 35.70 19.26
C LEU A 7 -10.53 35.78 18.49
N ASP A 8 -10.70 34.88 17.52
CA ASP A 8 -12.01 34.63 16.92
C ASP A 8 -12.77 33.59 17.74
N ILE A 9 -13.81 34.03 18.43
CA ILE A 9 -14.72 33.23 19.26
C ILE A 9 -15.99 32.82 18.51
N ASN A 10 -16.13 33.20 17.23
CA ASN A 10 -17.23 32.84 16.35
C ASN A 10 -16.78 32.06 15.10
N PRO A 11 -15.82 31.11 15.16
CA PRO A 11 -15.56 30.28 13.99
C PRO A 11 -16.85 29.53 13.63
N PRO A 12 -17.21 29.44 12.34
CA PRO A 12 -18.36 28.65 11.91
C PRO A 12 -18.19 27.22 12.41
N PHE A 13 -19.30 26.62 12.86
CA PHE A 13 -19.32 25.22 13.25
C PHE A 13 -18.99 24.35 12.04
N GLU A 14 -17.74 23.87 11.96
CA GLU A 14 -17.32 22.88 10.98
C GLU A 14 -17.65 21.48 11.51
N THR A 15 -18.51 20.76 10.80
CA THR A 15 -18.71 19.32 11.02
C THR A 15 -17.81 18.55 10.09
N ASP A 16 -16.81 17.86 10.66
CA ASP A 16 -16.02 16.89 9.91
C ASP A 16 -16.83 15.60 9.73
N SER A 17 -17.58 15.54 8.63
CA SER A 17 -18.37 14.37 8.23
C SER A 17 -17.71 13.57 7.11
N LYS A 18 -16.40 13.77 6.88
CA LYS A 18 -15.69 13.17 5.74
C LYS A 18 -15.65 11.65 5.78
N ILE A 19 -15.62 11.07 6.97
CA ILE A 19 -15.74 9.62 7.18
C ILE A 19 -17.11 9.34 7.75
N THR A 20 -17.92 8.58 7.01
CA THR A 20 -19.30 8.26 7.39
C THR A 20 -19.39 6.93 8.14
N LYS A 21 -18.49 5.98 7.86
CA LYS A 21 -18.51 4.65 8.47
C LYS A 21 -17.14 3.97 8.45
N ILE A 22 -16.83 3.22 9.51
CA ILE A 22 -15.74 2.24 9.53
C ILE A 22 -16.32 0.88 9.87
N GLU A 23 -16.09 -0.12 9.02
CA GLU A 23 -16.60 -1.49 9.22
C GLU A 23 -15.49 -2.53 9.02
N TYR A 24 -15.43 -3.53 9.90
CA TYR A 24 -14.43 -4.61 9.77
C TYR A 24 -14.95 -5.74 8.88
N HIS A 25 -14.40 -5.83 7.68
CA HIS A 25 -14.68 -6.94 6.78
C HIS A 25 -13.78 -8.15 7.08
N SER A 26 -14.30 -9.34 6.79
CA SER A 26 -13.64 -10.62 7.07
C SER A 26 -13.31 -11.34 5.78
N TYR A 27 -12.03 -11.60 5.55
CA TYR A 27 -11.55 -12.30 4.37
C TYR A 27 -10.92 -13.62 4.79
N THR A 28 -11.45 -14.71 4.25
CA THR A 28 -10.95 -16.07 4.50
C THR A 28 -9.98 -16.49 3.39
N PRO A 29 -8.98 -17.33 3.70
CA PRO A 29 -8.14 -17.93 2.69
C PRO A 29 -8.95 -18.74 1.68
N TYR A 30 -8.47 -18.80 0.44
CA TYR A 30 -8.99 -19.75 -0.57
C TYR A 30 -8.21 -21.07 -0.60
N THR A 31 -7.17 -21.22 0.24
CA THR A 31 -6.43 -22.47 0.43
C THR A 31 -7.27 -23.50 1.18
N THR A 32 -7.14 -24.78 0.83
CA THR A 32 -7.94 -25.89 1.38
C THR A 32 -7.41 -26.46 2.71
N SER A 33 -6.18 -26.14 3.12
CA SER A 33 -5.56 -26.66 4.35
C SER A 33 -4.57 -25.67 4.97
N PHE A 34 -4.27 -25.88 6.26
CA PHE A 34 -3.34 -25.07 7.07
C PHE A 34 -2.20 -25.93 7.68
N ASN A 35 -1.77 -26.96 6.95
CA ASN A 35 -0.70 -27.87 7.35
C ASN A 35 0.68 -27.19 7.25
N ASN A 36 1.69 -27.83 7.84
CA ASN A 36 3.07 -27.38 7.71
C ASN A 36 3.50 -27.38 6.24
N ASN A 37 4.21 -26.33 5.81
CA ASN A 37 4.59 -26.03 4.43
C ASN A 37 3.46 -25.56 3.49
N ASP A 38 2.21 -25.47 3.96
CA ASP A 38 1.13 -24.92 3.14
C ASP A 38 1.33 -23.41 2.92
N GLU A 39 0.98 -22.96 1.72
CA GLU A 39 0.86 -21.55 1.40
C GLU A 39 -0.60 -21.10 1.49
N ILE A 40 -0.85 -20.14 2.37
CA ILE A 40 -2.16 -19.65 2.73
C ILE A 40 -2.32 -18.27 2.11
N ARG A 41 -3.25 -18.14 1.16
CA ARG A 41 -3.47 -16.90 0.43
C ARG A 41 -4.84 -16.33 0.73
N ILE A 42 -4.89 -15.03 1.05
CA ILE A 42 -6.11 -14.29 1.35
C ILE A 42 -6.15 -13.06 0.44
N SER A 43 -7.17 -12.97 -0.41
CA SER A 43 -7.30 -11.90 -1.40
C SER A 43 -8.45 -10.94 -1.09
N ILE A 44 -8.24 -9.66 -1.35
CA ILE A 44 -9.28 -8.62 -1.34
C ILE A 44 -9.34 -8.01 -2.74
N GLN A 45 -10.51 -8.13 -3.38
CA GLN A 45 -10.74 -7.67 -4.76
C GLN A 45 -11.82 -6.57 -4.85
N GLN A 46 -12.39 -6.12 -3.72
CA GLN A 46 -13.50 -5.16 -3.72
C GLN A 46 -13.00 -3.75 -4.05
N THR A 47 -13.67 -3.11 -5.02
CA THR A 47 -13.32 -1.77 -5.56
C THR A 47 -14.03 -0.61 -4.89
N ASP A 48 -15.21 -0.84 -4.31
CA ASP A 48 -16.10 0.26 -3.85
C ASP A 48 -15.87 0.69 -2.40
N VAL A 49 -14.91 0.09 -1.72
CA VAL A 49 -14.66 0.33 -0.31
C VAL A 49 -13.17 0.49 -0.07
N TYR A 50 -12.78 1.42 0.81
CA TYR A 50 -11.39 1.82 0.99
C TYR A 50 -10.74 1.07 2.16
N PRO A 51 -9.92 0.04 1.91
CA PRO A 51 -9.27 -0.69 2.98
C PRO A 51 -8.24 0.20 3.70
N TYR A 52 -8.28 0.15 5.02
CA TYR A 52 -7.32 0.80 5.89
C TYR A 52 -6.42 -0.26 6.54
N LEU A 53 -5.22 -0.45 5.98
CA LEU A 53 -4.36 -1.56 6.38
C LEU A 53 -3.83 -1.43 7.81
N ASN A 54 -3.59 -0.22 8.31
CA ASN A 54 -2.92 0.00 9.60
C ASN A 54 -3.58 -0.73 10.78
N GLU A 55 -4.91 -0.69 10.81
CA GLU A 55 -5.71 -1.30 11.88
C GLU A 55 -6.17 -2.73 11.56
N SER A 56 -5.70 -3.30 10.46
CA SER A 56 -6.03 -4.69 10.12
C SER A 56 -5.27 -5.69 10.99
N PHE A 57 -5.88 -6.86 11.16
CA PHE A 57 -5.34 -7.93 11.98
C PHE A 57 -5.70 -9.31 11.43
N ILE A 58 -4.90 -10.29 11.79
CA ILE A 58 -5.17 -11.70 11.54
C ILE A 58 -5.83 -12.29 12.77
N TYR A 59 -6.95 -12.96 12.54
CA TYR A 59 -7.64 -13.76 13.53
C TYR A 59 -7.34 -15.24 13.31
N LEU A 60 -6.86 -15.92 14.35
CA LEU A 60 -6.52 -17.34 14.34
C LEU A 60 -7.39 -18.09 15.35
N GLU A 61 -7.87 -19.27 14.97
CA GLU A 61 -8.39 -20.28 15.91
C GLU A 61 -7.68 -21.61 15.65
N GLY A 62 -7.38 -22.35 16.71
CA GLY A 62 -6.72 -23.64 16.60
C GLY A 62 -6.64 -24.41 17.91
N GLN A 63 -5.96 -25.54 17.86
CA GLN A 63 -5.76 -26.43 18.99
C GLN A 63 -4.34 -26.98 19.04
N VAL A 64 -3.79 -27.07 20.24
CA VAL A 64 -2.52 -27.74 20.56
C VAL A 64 -2.80 -29.18 20.95
N SER A 65 -2.19 -30.14 20.26
CA SER A 65 -2.24 -31.54 20.67
C SER A 65 -1.42 -31.77 21.93
N ASP A 66 -1.84 -32.72 22.78
CA ASP A 66 -1.14 -33.04 24.04
C ASP A 66 -0.96 -31.81 24.96
N ALA A 67 -2.01 -31.00 25.14
CA ALA A 67 -2.00 -29.79 25.97
C ALA A 67 -1.57 -30.01 27.44
N GLY A 68 -1.61 -31.25 27.93
CA GLY A 68 -1.07 -31.63 29.25
C GLY A 68 0.45 -31.80 29.30
N LYS A 69 1.13 -31.89 28.14
CA LYS A 69 2.58 -32.10 28.01
C LYS A 69 3.30 -30.93 27.35
N VAL A 70 2.62 -30.20 26.47
CA VAL A 70 3.16 -29.04 25.76
C VAL A 70 2.23 -27.82 25.87
N LYS A 71 2.80 -26.62 25.73
CA LYS A 71 2.06 -25.37 25.61
C LYS A 71 2.69 -24.45 24.57
N LEU A 72 1.95 -23.46 24.09
CA LEU A 72 2.49 -22.44 23.20
C LEU A 72 3.61 -21.63 23.87
N THR A 73 4.66 -21.32 23.10
CA THR A 73 5.75 -20.42 23.52
C THR A 73 5.30 -18.97 23.53
N ASN A 74 6.10 -18.09 24.14
CA ASN A 74 5.94 -16.66 23.95
C ASN A 74 6.03 -16.32 22.46
N ASN A 75 5.07 -15.56 21.94
CA ASN A 75 4.92 -15.25 20.52
C ASN A 75 4.68 -16.49 19.64
N GLY A 76 4.16 -17.58 20.22
CA GLY A 76 4.00 -18.88 19.55
C GLY A 76 3.22 -18.82 18.26
N PHE A 77 2.21 -17.95 18.14
CA PHE A 77 1.43 -17.79 16.92
C PHE A 77 2.27 -17.30 15.73
N SER A 78 3.24 -16.42 15.96
CA SER A 78 4.14 -15.94 14.91
C SER A 78 5.12 -17.04 14.47
N TYR A 79 5.49 -17.96 15.37
CA TYR A 79 6.35 -19.11 15.04
C TYR A 79 5.63 -20.21 14.24
N LEU A 80 4.31 -20.14 14.09
CA LEU A 80 3.55 -21.04 13.21
C LEU A 80 3.80 -20.76 11.73
N PHE A 81 4.33 -19.59 11.39
CA PHE A 81 4.57 -19.15 10.01
C PHE A 81 6.05 -18.86 9.80
N GLU A 82 6.56 -19.27 8.63
CA GLU A 82 7.92 -19.01 8.21
C GLU A 82 8.04 -17.61 7.60
N GLN A 83 7.06 -17.26 6.76
CA GLN A 83 7.05 -16.02 5.99
C GLN A 83 5.64 -15.45 5.87
N ILE A 84 5.57 -14.13 5.82
CA ILE A 84 4.40 -13.36 5.40
C ILE A 84 4.80 -12.40 4.28
N ARG A 85 3.93 -12.23 3.28
CA ARG A 85 4.08 -11.29 2.17
C ARG A 85 2.77 -10.55 1.92
N LEU A 86 2.87 -9.27 1.60
CA LEU A 86 1.78 -8.49 1.05
C LEU A 86 2.09 -8.16 -0.41
N GLU A 87 1.18 -8.55 -1.29
CA GLU A 87 1.16 -8.11 -2.68
C GLU A 87 0.05 -7.08 -2.90
N ILE A 88 0.39 -5.99 -3.58
CA ILE A 88 -0.57 -4.99 -4.06
C ILE A 88 -0.51 -5.01 -5.58
N ASN A 89 -1.64 -5.27 -6.24
CA ASN A 89 -1.75 -5.41 -7.70
C ASN A 89 -0.74 -6.43 -8.30
N GLY A 90 -0.42 -7.48 -7.54
CA GLY A 90 0.50 -8.54 -7.96
C GLY A 90 1.99 -8.22 -7.79
N ILE A 91 2.33 -7.10 -7.14
CA ILE A 91 3.71 -6.73 -6.80
C ILE A 91 3.90 -6.90 -5.30
N GLU A 92 4.95 -7.61 -4.88
CA GLU A 92 5.35 -7.71 -3.47
C GLU A 92 5.80 -6.33 -2.96
N VAL A 93 5.05 -5.78 -1.99
CA VAL A 93 5.31 -4.44 -1.42
C VAL A 93 5.97 -4.53 -0.05
N ASP A 94 5.64 -5.57 0.73
CA ASP A 94 6.25 -5.82 2.04
C ASP A 94 6.28 -7.32 2.35
N SER A 95 7.29 -7.74 3.09
CA SER A 95 7.62 -9.15 3.31
C SER A 95 8.49 -9.32 4.53
N THR A 96 8.18 -10.32 5.35
CA THR A 96 8.98 -10.67 6.53
C THR A 96 9.18 -12.17 6.59
N ARG A 97 10.45 -12.57 6.67
CA ARG A 97 10.91 -13.95 6.84
C ARG A 97 11.32 -14.21 8.29
N LEU A 98 11.43 -15.49 8.65
CA LEU A 98 11.70 -15.95 10.01
C LEU A 98 10.74 -15.27 11.00
N LEU A 99 9.44 -15.29 10.65
CA LEU A 99 8.43 -14.40 11.25
C LEU A 99 8.42 -14.44 12.77
N GLY A 100 8.54 -15.62 13.37
CA GLY A 100 8.62 -15.78 14.82
C GLY A 100 9.81 -15.03 15.45
N ILE A 101 11.01 -15.12 14.87
CA ILE A 101 12.21 -14.46 15.40
C ILE A 101 12.14 -12.94 15.17
N THR A 102 11.87 -12.53 13.93
CA THR A 102 11.85 -11.11 13.54
C THR A 102 10.78 -10.34 14.31
N SER A 103 9.57 -10.89 14.41
CA SER A 103 8.52 -10.26 15.21
C SER A 103 8.92 -10.21 16.67
N SER A 104 9.48 -11.27 17.26
CA SER A 104 9.93 -11.29 18.66
C SER A 104 10.94 -10.17 18.94
N LEU A 105 11.93 -10.02 18.07
CA LEU A 105 12.94 -8.95 18.17
C LEU A 105 12.28 -7.57 18.14
N LYS A 106 11.42 -7.31 17.14
CA LYS A 106 10.63 -6.07 17.06
C LYS A 106 9.86 -5.82 18.35
N GLY A 107 9.20 -6.86 18.87
CA GLY A 107 8.43 -6.79 20.10
C GLY A 107 9.17 -6.36 21.34
N TYR A 108 10.38 -6.89 21.52
CA TYR A 108 11.21 -6.52 22.67
C TYR A 108 11.81 -5.12 22.54
N LEU A 109 12.12 -4.68 21.31
CA LEU A 109 12.76 -3.39 21.07
C LEU A 109 11.78 -2.21 20.97
N SER A 110 10.61 -2.40 20.35
CA SER A 110 9.63 -1.33 20.11
C SER A 110 8.37 -1.42 20.97
N GLY A 111 8.25 -2.44 21.83
CA GLY A 111 7.08 -2.64 22.69
C GLY A 111 6.87 -1.49 23.68
N ALA A 112 5.82 -0.70 23.48
CA ALA A 112 5.37 0.32 24.43
C ALA A 112 4.37 -0.25 25.46
N PRO A 113 4.42 0.17 26.74
CA PRO A 113 3.48 -0.26 27.78
C PRO A 113 2.01 -0.02 27.44
N ASP A 114 1.71 1.05 26.69
CA ASP A 114 0.34 1.43 26.31
C ASP A 114 -0.36 0.38 25.45
N ASN A 115 0.41 -0.47 24.76
CA ASN A 115 -0.09 -1.54 23.89
C ASN A 115 -0.04 -2.93 24.54
N TYR A 116 0.21 -3.01 25.84
CA TYR A 116 0.42 -4.28 26.56
C TYR A 116 -0.67 -5.31 26.29
N ASN A 117 -1.94 -4.93 26.43
CA ASN A 117 -3.08 -5.83 26.21
C ASN A 117 -3.17 -6.32 24.75
N CYS A 118 -2.86 -5.45 23.79
CA CYS A 118 -2.82 -5.79 22.38
C CYS A 118 -1.73 -6.83 22.07
N TYR A 119 -0.57 -6.70 22.74
CA TYR A 119 0.49 -7.69 22.62
C TYR A 119 0.11 -9.04 23.24
N GLU A 120 -0.53 -9.06 24.41
CA GLU A 120 -1.01 -10.31 25.02
C GLU A 120 -2.03 -11.02 24.12
N ASN A 121 -2.97 -10.29 23.52
CA ASN A 121 -3.93 -10.83 22.56
C ASN A 121 -3.27 -11.40 21.29
N ALA A 122 -2.10 -10.88 20.93
CA ALA A 122 -1.28 -11.37 19.82
C ALA A 122 -0.34 -12.52 20.21
N GLY A 123 -0.45 -13.05 21.43
CA GLY A 123 0.34 -14.17 21.91
C GLY A 123 1.67 -13.81 22.57
N ARG A 124 1.89 -12.54 22.92
CA ARG A 124 3.08 -12.12 23.67
C ARG A 124 2.86 -12.20 25.16
N ILE A 125 3.65 -13.04 25.80
CA ILE A 125 3.65 -13.24 27.24
C ILE A 125 4.80 -12.42 27.83
N PHE A 126 4.48 -11.26 28.41
CA PHE A 126 5.47 -10.44 29.13
C PHE A 126 5.48 -10.72 30.63
N LYS A 127 4.33 -11.06 31.22
CA LYS A 127 4.19 -11.52 32.61
C LYS A 127 4.00 -13.04 32.63
N ASN A 128 4.65 -13.74 33.55
CA ASN A 128 4.71 -15.22 33.62
C ASN A 128 3.38 -15.95 33.92
N SER A 129 2.22 -15.32 33.70
CA SER A 129 0.92 -15.80 34.17
C SER A 129 -0.11 -16.09 33.06
N SER A 130 0.10 -15.65 31.82
CA SER A 130 -0.86 -15.85 30.72
C SER A 130 -0.57 -17.15 29.95
N ASN A 131 -1.55 -18.06 29.95
CA ASN A 131 -1.56 -19.22 29.04
C ASN A 131 -2.30 -18.84 27.76
N LEU A 132 -1.68 -19.11 26.60
CA LEU A 132 -2.25 -18.77 25.29
C LEU A 132 -3.32 -19.75 24.80
N ALA A 133 -3.43 -20.91 25.46
CA ALA A 133 -4.42 -21.93 25.19
C ALA A 133 -5.09 -22.36 26.50
N ASN A 134 -6.35 -22.81 26.41
CA ASN A 134 -7.08 -23.35 27.54
C ASN A 134 -6.55 -24.74 27.94
N SER A 135 -7.16 -25.35 28.97
CA SER A 135 -6.78 -26.70 29.45
C SER A 135 -6.93 -27.80 28.38
N ASN A 136 -7.79 -27.58 27.39
CA ASN A 136 -8.05 -28.50 26.28
C ASN A 136 -7.12 -28.24 25.08
N GLY A 137 -6.22 -27.26 25.18
CA GLY A 137 -5.31 -26.86 24.11
C GLY A 137 -5.92 -25.92 23.08
N GLU A 138 -7.17 -25.51 23.21
CA GLU A 138 -7.85 -24.62 22.27
C GLU A 138 -7.39 -23.18 22.49
N PHE A 139 -7.22 -22.44 21.40
CA PHE A 139 -6.83 -21.04 21.42
C PHE A 139 -7.54 -20.24 20.33
N SER A 140 -7.66 -18.94 20.60
CA SER A 140 -8.02 -17.93 19.61
C SER A 140 -7.17 -16.69 19.82
N ALA A 141 -6.72 -16.05 18.74
CA ALA A 141 -5.82 -14.90 18.81
C ALA A 141 -6.16 -13.82 17.79
N CYS A 142 -5.94 -12.56 18.17
CA CYS A 142 -6.03 -11.40 17.28
C CYS A 142 -4.64 -10.77 17.16
N ILE A 143 -4.02 -10.88 15.99
CA ILE A 143 -2.65 -10.45 15.75
C ILE A 143 -2.68 -9.27 14.78
N SER A 144 -2.42 -8.06 15.29
CA SER A 144 -2.32 -6.88 14.44
C SER A 144 -1.15 -7.03 13.46
N LEU A 145 -1.40 -6.74 12.19
CA LEU A 145 -0.42 -6.95 11.13
C LEU A 145 0.76 -5.98 11.20
N LYS A 146 0.64 -4.87 11.93
CA LYS A 146 1.77 -3.97 12.25
C LYS A 146 2.90 -4.67 13.01
N TYR A 147 2.61 -5.79 13.68
CA TYR A 147 3.65 -6.59 14.37
C TYR A 147 4.42 -7.50 13.42
N TRP A 148 3.90 -7.74 12.22
CA TRP A 148 4.44 -8.67 11.23
C TRP A 148 5.02 -7.97 10.01
N LEU A 149 4.45 -6.83 9.60
CA LEU A 149 4.83 -6.08 8.40
C LEU A 149 4.99 -4.59 8.74
N GLY A 150 6.02 -3.95 8.19
CA GLY A 150 6.34 -2.55 8.45
C GLY A 150 5.35 -1.59 7.80
N LEU A 151 4.88 -1.92 6.59
CA LEU A 151 3.87 -1.13 5.88
C LEU A 151 2.61 -0.91 6.73
N PHE A 152 2.18 -1.94 7.46
CA PHE A 152 1.00 -1.87 8.32
C PHE A 152 1.21 -0.99 9.56
N GLU A 153 2.45 -0.69 9.94
CA GLU A 153 2.75 0.24 11.04
C GLU A 153 2.83 1.70 10.53
N ASP A 154 3.54 1.90 9.42
CA ASP A 154 3.92 3.22 8.93
C ASP A 154 2.86 3.85 8.00
N PHE A 155 2.18 3.02 7.20
CA PHE A 155 1.23 3.51 6.21
C PHE A 155 -0.16 3.72 6.84
N LYS A 156 -0.44 4.96 7.24
CA LYS A 156 -1.71 5.39 7.85
C LYS A 156 -2.63 6.08 6.86
N LYS A 157 -2.82 5.47 5.69
CA LYS A 157 -3.73 5.97 4.65
C LYS A 157 -4.58 4.84 4.09
N ILE A 158 -5.71 5.20 3.52
CA ILE A 158 -6.55 4.28 2.76
C ILE A 158 -5.88 3.91 1.44
N LEU A 159 -6.19 2.72 0.94
CA LEU A 159 -5.85 2.33 -0.42
C LEU A 159 -7.09 2.46 -1.31
N VAL A 160 -6.85 2.84 -2.55
CA VAL A 160 -7.90 3.10 -3.54
C VAL A 160 -7.58 2.29 -4.80
N ASN A 161 -8.57 1.54 -5.29
CA ASN A 161 -8.44 0.71 -6.51
C ASN A 161 -7.24 -0.27 -6.47
N SER A 162 -7.03 -0.91 -5.32
CA SER A 162 -5.93 -1.84 -5.10
C SER A 162 -6.47 -3.26 -4.87
N ARG A 163 -5.98 -4.21 -5.67
CA ARG A 163 -6.11 -5.63 -5.37
C ARG A 163 -5.05 -6.01 -4.33
N LEU A 164 -5.48 -6.55 -3.20
CA LEU A 164 -4.57 -6.96 -2.12
C LEU A 164 -4.52 -8.49 -2.04
N GLU A 165 -3.32 -9.03 -1.87
CA GLU A 165 -3.13 -10.44 -1.54
C GLU A 165 -2.16 -10.56 -0.36
N LEU A 166 -2.64 -11.14 0.74
CA LEU A 166 -1.83 -11.49 1.89
C LEU A 166 -1.49 -12.97 1.83
N ILE A 167 -0.19 -13.28 1.84
CA ILE A 167 0.33 -14.63 1.67
C ILE A 167 1.11 -15.01 2.92
N LEU A 168 0.73 -16.13 3.55
CA LEU A 168 1.36 -16.71 4.73
C LEU A 168 1.90 -18.09 4.36
N THR A 169 3.17 -18.36 4.63
CA THR A 169 3.75 -19.70 4.47
C THR A 169 3.84 -20.36 5.85
N ARG A 170 3.14 -21.48 6.07
CA ARG A 170 3.23 -22.24 7.33
C ARG A 170 4.64 -22.78 7.52
N SER A 171 5.15 -22.66 8.74
CA SER A 171 6.44 -23.24 9.12
C SER A 171 6.45 -24.74 8.83
N HIS A 172 7.62 -25.25 8.43
CA HIS A 172 7.85 -26.68 8.20
C HIS A 172 7.67 -27.53 9.47
N SER A 173 7.71 -26.90 10.65
CA SER A 173 7.58 -27.56 11.95
C SER A 173 6.93 -26.63 12.99
N ASP A 174 6.11 -27.19 13.88
CA ASP A 174 5.48 -26.45 14.99
C ASP A 174 6.36 -26.38 16.25
N LEU A 175 7.55 -27.02 16.25
CA LEU A 175 8.40 -27.14 17.45
C LEU A 175 8.81 -25.77 18.04
N ASN A 176 9.04 -24.76 17.19
CA ASN A 176 9.39 -23.42 17.66
C ASN A 176 8.22 -22.67 18.30
N ALA A 177 6.98 -23.09 18.00
CA ALA A 177 5.77 -22.54 18.60
C ALA A 177 5.41 -23.23 19.93
N LEU A 178 6.11 -24.30 20.33
CA LEU A 178 5.75 -25.14 21.47
C LEU A 178 6.86 -25.28 22.50
N LYS A 179 6.47 -25.41 23.77
CA LYS A 179 7.34 -25.63 24.92
C LYS A 179 6.81 -26.77 25.77
N VAL A 180 7.68 -27.71 26.10
CA VAL A 180 7.37 -28.84 27.00
C VAL A 180 7.16 -28.33 28.43
N ILE A 181 6.09 -28.78 29.07
CA ILE A 181 5.78 -28.50 30.49
C ILE A 181 6.07 -29.69 31.41
N THR A 182 6.16 -30.92 30.88
CA THR A 182 6.42 -32.14 31.65
C THR A 182 7.77 -32.75 31.26
N ARG A 183 8.67 -32.98 32.23
CA ARG A 183 10.00 -33.56 31.96
C ARG A 183 9.87 -34.96 31.34
N GLY A 184 10.53 -35.19 30.20
CA GLY A 184 10.60 -36.50 29.52
C GLY A 184 9.71 -36.68 28.28
N SER A 185 8.84 -35.71 27.93
CA SER A 185 8.12 -35.72 26.65
C SER A 185 9.00 -35.19 25.53
N THR A 186 9.30 -36.02 24.52
CA THR A 186 9.94 -35.59 23.28
C THR A 186 8.89 -35.37 22.18
N ASN A 187 9.01 -34.23 21.47
CA ASN A 187 8.51 -33.89 20.13
C ASN A 187 7.08 -34.32 19.71
N SER A 188 6.14 -34.51 20.63
CA SER A 188 4.78 -35.02 20.32
C SER A 188 3.71 -33.94 20.13
N GLY A 189 4.01 -32.68 20.48
CA GLY A 189 3.07 -31.58 20.31
C GLY A 189 2.97 -31.10 18.86
N LYS A 190 1.74 -30.92 18.37
CA LYS A 190 1.40 -30.36 17.06
C LYS A 190 0.37 -29.25 17.25
N VAL A 191 0.40 -28.24 16.38
CA VAL A 191 -0.61 -27.19 16.34
C VAL A 191 -1.50 -27.37 15.12
N VAL A 192 -2.79 -27.57 15.36
CA VAL A 192 -3.83 -27.63 14.33
C VAL A 192 -4.49 -26.27 14.24
N LEU A 193 -4.40 -25.61 13.08
CA LEU A 193 -5.15 -24.39 12.80
C LEU A 193 -6.50 -24.77 12.20
N ASN A 194 -7.57 -24.25 12.79
CA ASN A 194 -8.94 -24.48 12.34
C ASN A 194 -9.43 -23.31 11.47
N LYS A 195 -8.98 -22.09 11.79
CA LYS A 195 -9.48 -20.88 11.14
C LYS A 195 -8.41 -19.81 11.08
N ILE A 196 -8.33 -19.17 9.92
CA ILE A 196 -7.49 -18.00 9.67
C ILE A 196 -8.38 -17.00 8.96
N VAL A 197 -8.48 -15.78 9.47
CA VAL A 197 -9.27 -14.70 8.86
C VAL A 197 -8.48 -13.42 8.89
N TRP A 198 -8.36 -12.75 7.75
CA TRP A 198 -7.86 -11.39 7.69
C TRP A 198 -9.02 -10.42 7.91
N LYS A 199 -8.94 -9.64 8.98
CA LYS A 199 -9.92 -8.61 9.33
C LYS A 199 -9.38 -7.27 8.90
N VAL A 200 -10.06 -6.59 7.97
CA VAL A 200 -9.63 -5.31 7.41
C VAL A 200 -10.71 -4.26 7.64
N PRO A 201 -10.39 -3.15 8.32
CA PRO A 201 -11.30 -2.03 8.41
C PRO A 201 -11.43 -1.36 7.05
N HIS A 202 -12.68 -1.14 6.69
CA HIS A 202 -13.10 -0.54 5.45
C HIS A 202 -13.76 0.79 5.77
N ILE A 203 -13.19 1.85 5.20
CA ILE A 203 -13.63 3.22 5.45
C ILE A 203 -14.60 3.61 4.34
N THR A 204 -15.77 4.07 4.73
CA THR A 204 -16.73 4.75 3.86
C THR A 204 -16.59 6.24 4.09
N VAL A 205 -16.46 6.98 3.00
CA VAL A 205 -16.37 8.45 3.02
C VAL A 205 -17.68 9.05 2.53
N ASP A 206 -17.88 10.33 2.79
CA ASP A 206 -18.99 11.08 2.22
C ASP A 206 -18.92 11.15 0.69
N ASP A 207 -20.07 11.30 0.02
CA ASP A 207 -20.15 11.31 -1.44
C ASP A 207 -19.29 12.43 -2.08
N GLU A 208 -19.16 13.59 -1.42
CA GLU A 208 -18.31 14.68 -1.91
C GLU A 208 -16.82 14.26 -1.91
N GLU A 209 -16.35 13.65 -0.83
CA GLU A 209 -14.97 13.16 -0.71
C GLU A 209 -14.72 11.97 -1.62
N ARG A 210 -15.73 11.10 -1.80
CA ARG A 210 -15.67 9.99 -2.76
C ARG A 210 -15.45 10.50 -4.17
N LEU A 211 -16.16 11.55 -4.58
CA LEU A 211 -15.98 12.19 -5.89
C LEU A 211 -14.59 12.79 -6.04
N LYS A 212 -14.04 13.43 -4.99
CA LYS A 212 -12.66 13.93 -5.00
C LYS A 212 -11.63 12.80 -5.17
N LEU A 213 -11.81 11.68 -4.49
CA LEU A 213 -10.96 10.50 -4.62
C LEU A 213 -11.05 9.90 -6.03
N LEU A 214 -12.25 9.72 -6.58
CA LEU A 214 -12.45 9.22 -7.94
C LEU A 214 -11.81 10.15 -8.97
N TYR A 215 -11.99 11.46 -8.81
CA TYR A 215 -11.35 12.46 -9.65
C TYR A 215 -9.82 12.34 -9.63
N LEU A 216 -9.20 12.08 -8.47
CA LEU A 216 -7.75 11.86 -8.38
C LEU A 216 -7.31 10.60 -9.16
N ILE A 217 -8.08 9.51 -9.12
CA ILE A 217 -7.80 8.29 -9.89
C ILE A 217 -7.89 8.56 -11.40
N GLU A 218 -8.90 9.31 -11.83
CA GLU A 218 -9.14 9.60 -13.25
C GLU A 218 -8.16 10.65 -13.81
N LYS A 219 -7.71 11.58 -12.98
CA LYS A 219 -6.85 12.70 -13.38
C LYS A 219 -5.43 12.29 -13.74
N GLU A 220 -4.94 11.14 -13.25
CA GLU A 220 -3.52 10.78 -13.41
C GLU A 220 -3.25 9.79 -14.54
N LYS A 221 -3.12 10.31 -15.77
CA LYS A 221 -2.41 9.64 -16.87
C LYS A 221 -1.64 10.67 -17.71
N SER A 222 -0.70 11.39 -17.11
CA SER A 222 0.31 12.10 -17.90
C SER A 222 1.34 11.09 -18.40
N LEU A 223 1.52 11.02 -19.71
CA LEU A 223 2.55 10.20 -20.34
C LEU A 223 3.77 11.07 -20.65
N PHE A 224 4.95 10.58 -20.25
CA PHE A 224 6.22 11.26 -20.50
C PHE A 224 6.98 10.51 -21.57
N ILE A 225 7.44 11.24 -22.59
CA ILE A 225 8.29 10.68 -23.65
C ILE A 225 9.63 11.43 -23.61
N PRO A 226 10.56 11.00 -22.74
CA PRO A 226 11.93 11.47 -22.73
C PRO A 226 12.78 10.69 -23.74
N LEU A 227 13.53 11.38 -24.59
CA LEU A 227 14.36 10.75 -25.62
C LEU A 227 15.83 11.07 -25.41
N GLN A 228 16.68 10.09 -25.68
CA GLN A 228 18.14 10.24 -25.65
C GLN A 228 18.77 9.48 -26.82
N LYS A 229 19.78 10.07 -27.44
CA LYS A 229 20.54 9.47 -28.54
C LYS A 229 22.03 9.38 -28.24
N GLY A 230 22.55 8.15 -28.27
CA GLY A 230 23.99 7.87 -28.28
C GLY A 230 24.71 8.11 -26.95
N ARG A 231 24.06 7.81 -25.81
CA ARG A 231 24.63 8.04 -24.47
C ARG A 231 25.01 6.77 -23.70
N THR A 232 24.50 5.62 -24.09
CA THR A 232 24.83 4.35 -23.43
C THR A 232 26.31 4.01 -23.62
N ASN A 233 27.02 3.79 -22.52
CA ASN A 233 28.46 3.46 -22.50
C ASN A 233 29.35 4.47 -23.28
N SER A 234 28.91 5.73 -23.38
CA SER A 234 29.65 6.81 -24.03
C SER A 234 29.92 7.93 -23.04
N LEU A 235 31.13 8.47 -23.05
CA LEU A 235 31.53 9.64 -22.26
C LEU A 235 31.32 10.97 -23.01
N GLU A 236 30.83 10.91 -24.26
CA GLU A 236 30.75 12.08 -25.14
C GLU A 236 29.62 13.05 -24.80
N LYS A 237 28.62 12.59 -24.04
CA LYS A 237 27.41 13.36 -23.74
C LYS A 237 26.91 13.07 -22.32
N ASP A 238 26.31 14.08 -21.71
CA ASP A 238 25.69 13.97 -20.38
C ASP A 238 24.42 13.10 -20.42
N CYS A 239 24.37 12.05 -19.60
CA CYS A 239 23.23 11.15 -19.41
C CYS A 239 22.02 11.80 -18.73
N GLY A 240 22.19 12.95 -18.07
CA GLY A 240 21.08 13.72 -17.47
C GLY A 240 20.32 14.60 -18.47
N VAL A 241 20.81 14.73 -19.71
CA VAL A 241 20.23 15.59 -20.76
C VAL A 241 19.42 14.78 -21.76
N PHE A 242 18.27 15.31 -22.17
CA PHE A 242 17.39 14.71 -23.19
C PHE A 242 17.49 15.45 -24.53
N ASP A 243 17.23 14.73 -25.63
CA ASP A 243 17.24 15.27 -26.98
C ASP A 243 15.83 15.39 -27.54
N HIS A 244 15.60 16.42 -28.36
CA HIS A 244 14.33 16.59 -29.08
C HIS A 244 14.21 15.66 -30.31
N CYS A 245 15.31 15.01 -30.70
CA CYS A 245 15.40 14.03 -31.81
C CYS A 245 14.78 14.49 -33.15
N TYR A 246 14.64 15.79 -33.36
CA TYR A 246 13.94 16.41 -34.50
C TYR A 246 12.52 15.87 -34.73
N ILE A 247 11.83 15.50 -33.66
CA ILE A 247 10.45 15.04 -33.74
C ILE A 247 9.54 16.15 -34.21
N THR A 248 8.65 15.84 -35.14
CA THR A 248 7.65 16.77 -35.66
C THR A 248 6.28 16.55 -35.01
N ASN A 249 5.91 15.29 -34.73
CA ASN A 249 4.61 14.92 -34.20
C ASN A 249 4.71 13.69 -33.30
N VAL A 250 3.86 13.64 -32.27
CA VAL A 250 3.69 12.47 -31.41
C VAL A 250 2.21 12.26 -31.17
N LYS A 251 1.78 11.00 -31.22
CA LYS A 251 0.42 10.56 -30.91
C LYS A 251 0.47 9.31 -30.05
N VAL A 252 -0.35 9.30 -29.01
CA VAL A 252 -0.61 8.17 -28.12
C VAL A 252 -2.01 7.66 -28.43
N PHE A 253 -2.13 6.35 -28.63
CA PHE A 253 -3.39 5.66 -28.80
C PHE A 253 -3.69 4.93 -27.50
N LEU A 254 -4.71 5.38 -26.76
CA LEU A 254 -5.23 4.69 -25.58
C LEU A 254 -6.62 4.19 -25.90
N ASN A 255 -6.79 2.87 -25.93
CA ASN A 255 -8.00 2.22 -26.43
C ASN A 255 -8.32 2.70 -27.87
N SER A 256 -9.47 3.35 -28.07
CA SER A 256 -9.92 3.90 -29.36
C SER A 256 -9.76 5.44 -29.47
N ILE A 257 -9.02 6.08 -28.55
CA ILE A 257 -8.85 7.54 -28.49
C ILE A 257 -7.38 7.92 -28.72
N VAL A 258 -7.15 9.05 -29.39
CA VAL A 258 -5.83 9.54 -29.79
C VAL A 258 -5.48 10.85 -29.08
N TYR A 259 -4.29 10.93 -28.49
CA TYR A 259 -3.79 12.09 -27.75
C TYR A 259 -2.40 12.54 -28.25
N PRO A 260 -2.15 13.83 -28.45
CA PRO A 260 -3.14 14.87 -28.72
C PRO A 260 -3.93 14.58 -30.01
N TYR A 261 -5.13 15.13 -30.11
CA TYR A 261 -5.97 15.00 -31.31
C TYR A 261 -5.29 15.63 -32.53
N ASP A 262 -4.87 16.88 -32.35
CA ASP A 262 -4.14 17.65 -33.35
C ASP A 262 -2.66 17.29 -33.41
N ASN A 263 -2.08 17.51 -34.58
CA ASN A 263 -0.65 17.38 -34.79
C ASN A 263 0.10 18.51 -34.08
N LEU A 264 1.19 18.18 -33.37
CA LEU A 264 2.04 19.15 -32.69
C LEU A 264 2.79 20.06 -33.66
N ASN A 265 3.07 19.59 -34.88
CA ASN A 265 3.77 20.31 -35.95
C ASN A 265 5.07 20.99 -35.49
N LEU A 266 5.84 20.28 -34.65
CA LEU A 266 7.07 20.78 -34.05
C LEU A 266 8.14 21.02 -35.12
N ASP A 267 8.80 22.17 -35.04
CA ASP A 267 9.95 22.54 -35.87
C ASP A 267 10.94 23.29 -35.00
N PHE A 268 11.90 22.55 -34.43
CA PHE A 268 12.91 23.10 -33.54
C PHE A 268 13.87 24.06 -34.24
N ALA A 269 14.06 23.94 -35.56
CA ALA A 269 14.91 24.86 -36.33
C ALA A 269 14.23 26.23 -36.51
N LYS A 270 12.90 26.27 -36.57
CA LYS A 270 12.10 27.50 -36.65
C LYS A 270 11.60 28.00 -35.29
N ASN A 271 12.12 27.46 -34.18
CA ASN A 271 11.64 27.72 -32.82
C ASN A 271 10.14 27.43 -32.60
N ASN A 272 9.56 26.53 -33.39
CA ASN A 272 8.18 26.10 -33.23
C ASN A 272 8.10 24.93 -32.24
N PHE A 273 8.25 25.23 -30.95
CA PHE A 273 8.13 24.28 -29.84
C PHE A 273 7.33 24.82 -28.65
N THR A 274 6.63 25.95 -28.82
CA THR A 274 5.88 26.61 -27.75
C THR A 274 4.82 25.69 -27.14
N LEU A 275 4.10 24.93 -27.98
CA LEU A 275 3.11 23.95 -27.53
C LEU A 275 3.75 22.85 -26.66
N LEU A 276 4.94 22.38 -27.05
CA LEU A 276 5.69 21.38 -26.28
C LEU A 276 6.12 21.92 -24.92
N TYR A 277 6.56 23.18 -24.86
CA TYR A 277 6.91 23.83 -23.60
C TYR A 277 5.67 24.08 -22.72
N ASP A 278 4.54 24.48 -23.31
CA ASP A 278 3.28 24.64 -22.59
C ASP A 278 2.82 23.32 -21.96
N MET A 279 2.88 22.21 -22.70
CA MET A 279 2.62 20.86 -22.21
C MET A 279 3.50 20.50 -21.00
N TYR A 280 4.81 20.78 -21.08
CA TYR A 280 5.75 20.58 -19.98
C TYR A 280 5.40 21.41 -18.73
N THR A 281 5.11 22.71 -18.89
CA THR A 281 4.81 23.60 -17.74
C THR A 281 3.44 23.31 -17.12
N SER A 282 2.46 22.89 -17.93
CA SER A 282 1.11 22.54 -17.49
C SER A 282 1.10 21.33 -16.56
N PHE A 283 2.04 20.40 -16.72
CA PHE A 283 2.16 19.24 -15.84
C PHE A 283 2.48 19.62 -14.39
N GLN A 284 3.29 20.66 -14.17
CA GLN A 284 3.62 21.09 -12.81
C GLN A 284 2.37 21.60 -12.06
N GLU A 285 1.48 22.28 -12.77
CA GLU A 285 0.21 22.79 -12.26
C GLU A 285 -0.68 21.63 -11.78
N SER A 286 -0.83 20.58 -12.60
CA SER A 286 -1.64 19.40 -12.27
C SER A 286 -1.00 18.56 -11.17
N TYR A 287 0.32 18.33 -11.21
CA TYR A 287 1.04 17.46 -10.29
C TYR A 287 1.16 18.04 -8.87
N TYR A 288 1.46 19.34 -8.73
CA TYR A 288 1.60 19.96 -7.40
C TYR A 288 0.30 20.61 -6.89
N VAL A 289 -0.79 20.57 -7.67
CA VAL A 289 -2.06 21.23 -7.34
C VAL A 289 -1.85 22.70 -6.98
N LYS A 290 -1.06 23.41 -7.79
CA LYS A 290 -0.75 24.83 -7.61
C LYS A 290 -1.45 25.65 -8.69
N SER A 291 -1.98 26.81 -8.32
CA SER A 291 -2.62 27.75 -9.26
C SER A 291 -1.62 28.54 -10.12
N ILE A 292 -0.32 28.47 -9.81
CA ILE A 292 0.73 29.22 -10.51
C ILE A 292 1.78 28.24 -11.02
N ARG A 293 2.07 28.31 -12.33
CA ARG A 293 3.19 27.59 -12.96
C ARG A 293 4.51 28.25 -12.59
N ASN A 294 5.47 27.46 -12.14
CA ASN A 294 6.81 27.92 -11.80
C ASN A 294 7.86 26.89 -12.28
N PRO A 295 8.02 26.72 -13.60
CA PRO A 295 8.90 25.70 -14.16
C PRO A 295 10.36 26.04 -13.86
N ILE A 296 11.16 25.00 -13.59
CA ILE A 296 12.60 25.15 -13.31
C ILE A 296 13.42 25.56 -14.55
N LEU A 297 12.95 25.21 -15.75
CA LEU A 297 13.62 25.50 -17.02
C LEU A 297 12.87 26.61 -17.75
N SER A 298 13.60 27.56 -18.32
CA SER A 298 13.08 28.52 -19.28
C SER A 298 12.90 27.85 -20.65
N PRO A 299 12.20 28.45 -21.63
CA PRO A 299 12.01 27.84 -22.95
C PRO A 299 13.31 27.45 -23.66
N SER A 300 14.36 28.26 -23.53
CA SER A 300 15.66 28.00 -24.17
C SER A 300 16.46 26.92 -23.45
N THR A 301 16.41 26.86 -22.11
CA THR A 301 17.08 25.80 -21.35
C THR A 301 16.32 24.48 -21.44
N PHE A 302 14.99 24.52 -21.53
CA PHE A 302 14.14 23.36 -21.80
C PHE A 302 14.52 22.69 -23.12
N LEU A 303 14.61 23.45 -24.21
CA LEU A 303 14.95 22.90 -25.53
C LEU A 303 16.32 22.19 -25.54
N THR A 304 17.29 22.70 -24.79
CA THR A 304 18.67 22.21 -24.77
C THR A 304 18.91 21.07 -23.77
N HIS A 305 18.17 21.04 -22.65
CA HIS A 305 18.41 20.10 -21.56
C HIS A 305 17.35 19.01 -21.43
N ALA A 306 16.08 19.35 -21.66
CA ALA A 306 14.97 18.46 -21.37
C ALA A 306 13.74 18.71 -22.25
N PRO A 307 13.82 18.57 -23.59
CA PRO A 307 12.67 18.68 -24.49
C PRO A 307 11.74 17.45 -24.37
N ILE A 308 11.24 17.21 -23.16
CA ILE A 308 10.38 16.08 -22.79
C ILE A 308 8.97 16.38 -23.23
N ILE A 309 8.34 15.43 -23.91
CA ILE A 309 6.96 15.53 -24.35
C ILE A 309 6.08 15.01 -23.23
N VAL A 310 5.18 15.86 -22.73
CA VAL A 310 4.23 15.52 -21.66
C VAL A 310 2.83 15.52 -22.22
N ILE A 311 2.23 14.33 -22.38
CA ILE A 311 0.89 14.19 -22.93
C ILE A 311 -0.07 13.96 -21.76
N ASP A 312 -0.88 14.97 -21.46
CA ASP A 312 -1.94 14.87 -20.47
C ASP A 312 -3.17 14.19 -21.10
N THR A 313 -3.45 12.94 -20.72
CA THR A 313 -4.62 12.21 -21.25
C THR A 313 -5.90 12.45 -20.45
N SER A 314 -5.87 13.30 -19.41
CA SER A 314 -7.07 13.71 -18.66
C SER A 314 -7.84 14.84 -19.35
N LYS A 315 -7.15 15.63 -20.18
CA LYS A 315 -7.73 16.73 -20.95
C LYS A 315 -8.07 16.23 -22.35
N GLN A 316 -9.30 15.77 -22.54
CA GLN A 316 -9.88 15.73 -23.89
C GLN A 316 -10.52 17.08 -24.17
N ASN A 317 -10.30 17.65 -25.35
CA ASN A 317 -11.14 18.75 -25.81
C ASN A 317 -12.56 18.20 -26.00
N ASP A 318 -13.51 18.68 -25.20
CA ASP A 318 -14.96 18.55 -25.45
C ASP A 318 -15.35 19.35 -26.70
N SER A 319 -14.95 18.86 -27.88
CA SER A 319 -15.39 19.41 -29.16
C SER A 319 -15.54 18.35 -30.25
N ALA A 320 -16.07 17.18 -29.89
CA ALA A 320 -16.55 16.19 -30.86
C ALA A 320 -17.80 15.40 -30.43
N THR A 321 -18.59 15.88 -29.47
CA THR A 321 -20.01 15.52 -29.32
C THR A 321 -20.87 16.66 -29.87
N ALA A 322 -20.70 16.94 -31.16
CA ALA A 322 -21.73 17.58 -31.96
C ALA A 322 -21.77 16.86 -33.30
N THR A 323 -22.98 16.48 -33.74
CA THR A 323 -23.39 15.70 -34.93
C THR A 323 -23.17 14.18 -34.83
N TYR A 324 -24.19 13.32 -34.94
CA TYR A 324 -25.47 13.41 -35.66
C TYR A 324 -26.70 13.07 -34.82
#